data_AF-A0A9X3IY74-F1
#
_entry.id   AF-A0A9X3IY74-F1
#
_cell.length_a   1.000
_cell.length_b   1.000
_cell.length_c   1.000
_cell.angle_alpha   90.00
_cell.angle_beta   90.00
_cell.angle_gamma   90.00
#
_symmetry.space_group_name_H-M   'P 1'
#
loop_
_entity.id
_entity.type
_entity.pdbx_description
1 polymer ?
#
loop_
_entity_poly.entity_id
_entity_poly.type
_entity_poly.pdbx_seq_one_letter_code
_entity_poly.pdbx_strand_id
1 'polypeptide(L)'
;MAVALVLVLAVLAYGRSKTDESAGKTAVGTESAPVDTKPTPPATVDELIAQAPAAYAEDVKMLLISRHPQARRLASEAIAGAPSRDLKKIPEYLRDFARLELADDCDDKKAILKKFEAAEEVRALSGLKAIAGGQSDPCELRDELTRLIARFESGA
;
A
#
# COMPACT_ATOMS: atom_id res chain seq x y z
N MET A 1 -37.43 12.62 20.57
CA MET A 1 -37.39 11.92 21.87
C MET A 1 -36.52 10.69 21.73
N ALA A 2 -35.54 10.56 22.61
CA ALA A 2 -34.50 9.54 22.61
C ALA A 2 -34.93 8.28 23.37
N VAL A 3 -34.44 7.11 22.95
CA VAL A 3 -34.05 5.92 23.76
C VAL A 3 -33.08 5.12 22.84
N ALA A 4 -31.75 5.08 23.00
CA ALA A 4 -30.91 4.41 24.03
C ALA A 4 -31.12 2.86 24.00
N LEU A 5 -30.18 1.91 24.15
CA LEU A 5 -28.80 1.87 24.66
C LEU A 5 -28.29 0.39 24.53
N VAL A 6 -26.95 0.20 24.53
CA VAL A 6 -26.14 -0.95 25.04
C VAL A 6 -25.78 -2.18 24.18
N LEU A 7 -24.46 -2.27 23.95
CA LEU A 7 -23.57 -3.41 23.66
C LEU A 7 -23.56 -4.52 24.72
N VAL A 8 -23.42 -5.80 24.32
CA VAL A 8 -22.71 -6.82 25.14
C VAL A 8 -21.90 -7.79 24.25
N LEU A 9 -20.59 -7.85 24.53
CA LEU A 9 -19.60 -8.82 24.06
C LEU A 9 -19.80 -10.20 24.71
N ALA A 10 -19.48 -11.28 23.98
CA ALA A 10 -19.21 -12.59 24.59
C ALA A 10 -17.97 -13.24 23.96
N VAL A 11 -16.90 -13.33 24.76
CA VAL A 11 -15.70 -14.16 24.57
C VAL A 11 -15.78 -15.30 25.56
N LEU A 12 -15.76 -16.55 25.09
CA LEU A 12 -15.37 -17.78 25.84
C LEU A 12 -14.88 -18.78 24.78
N ALA A 13 -13.58 -18.97 24.52
CA ALA A 13 -12.57 -19.69 25.31
C ALA A 13 -12.84 -21.21 25.47
N TYR A 14 -11.76 -21.98 25.24
CA TYR A 14 -11.41 -23.28 25.81
C TYR A 14 -11.64 -24.58 25.02
N GLY A 15 -10.53 -25.25 24.72
CA GLY A 15 -10.46 -26.62 24.20
C GLY A 15 -9.01 -27.13 24.11
N ARG A 16 -8.39 -27.35 25.28
CA ARG A 16 -7.05 -27.90 25.49
C ARG A 16 -7.16 -29.42 25.69
N SER A 17 -6.45 -30.23 24.90
CA SER A 17 -6.14 -31.63 25.23
C SER A 17 -4.75 -32.02 24.72
N LYS A 18 -4.02 -32.73 25.60
CA LYS A 18 -2.64 -33.22 25.49
C LYS A 18 -2.63 -34.73 25.18
N THR A 19 -1.47 -35.18 24.66
CA THR A 19 -0.84 -36.54 24.71
C THR A 19 -1.55 -37.66 23.92
N ASP A 20 -0.90 -38.55 23.15
CA ASP A 20 0.35 -39.30 23.38
C ASP A 20 1.12 -39.70 22.10
N GLU A 21 2.44 -39.85 22.28
CA GLU A 21 3.37 -40.87 21.77
C GLU A 21 2.90 -41.86 20.67
N SER A 22 3.59 -41.95 19.53
CA SER A 22 4.39 -43.14 19.17
C SER A 22 5.18 -43.01 17.85
N ALA A 23 6.39 -43.57 17.92
CA ALA A 23 7.42 -43.87 16.93
C ALA A 23 7.04 -43.96 15.43
N GLY A 24 7.90 -43.39 14.58
CA GLY A 24 7.84 -43.59 13.12
C GLY A 24 9.00 -42.97 12.35
N LYS A 25 10.18 -43.56 12.49
CA LYS A 25 11.36 -43.46 11.62
C LYS A 25 11.01 -43.21 10.14
N THR A 26 11.53 -42.15 9.53
CA THR A 26 12.23 -42.18 8.22
C THR A 26 12.94 -40.83 8.01
N ALA A 27 14.26 -40.90 7.87
CA ALA A 27 15.07 -39.79 7.38
C ALA A 27 14.79 -39.57 5.89
N VAL A 28 14.47 -38.34 5.51
CA VAL A 28 14.94 -37.76 4.24
C VAL A 28 15.25 -36.31 4.55
N GLY A 29 16.54 -35.98 4.54
CA GLY A 29 16.95 -34.60 4.42
C GLY A 29 16.41 -34.08 3.10
N THR A 30 15.37 -33.26 3.15
CA THR A 30 15.10 -32.33 2.08
C THR A 30 16.06 -31.18 2.30
N GLU A 31 17.23 -31.32 1.68
CA GLU A 31 18.09 -30.22 1.32
C GLU A 31 17.19 -29.07 0.82
N SER A 32 17.10 -28.01 1.62
CA SER A 32 16.56 -26.74 1.17
C SER A 32 17.44 -26.30 0.01
N ALA A 33 17.00 -26.63 -1.20
CA ALA A 33 17.51 -25.98 -2.40
C ALA A 33 17.38 -24.47 -2.16
N PRO A 34 18.43 -23.68 -2.44
CA PRO A 34 18.32 -22.24 -2.35
C PRO A 34 17.17 -21.85 -3.27
N VAL A 35 16.13 -21.25 -2.68
CA VAL A 35 15.13 -20.55 -3.49
C VAL A 35 15.93 -19.46 -4.18
N ASP A 36 16.21 -19.69 -5.45
CA ASP A 36 16.79 -18.72 -6.36
C ASP A 36 15.72 -17.64 -6.57
N THR A 37 15.49 -16.82 -5.54
CA THR A 37 14.69 -15.60 -5.61
C THR A 37 15.48 -14.61 -6.43
N LYS A 38 15.50 -14.82 -7.74
CA LYS A 38 15.77 -13.73 -8.66
C LYS A 38 14.73 -12.65 -8.34
N PRO A 39 15.16 -11.43 -7.97
CA PRO A 39 14.23 -10.33 -7.73
C PRO A 39 13.29 -10.22 -8.93
N THR A 40 11.98 -10.31 -8.68
CA THR A 40 11.00 -10.03 -9.73
C THR A 40 11.16 -8.55 -10.04
N PRO A 41 11.48 -8.17 -11.28
CA PRO A 41 11.69 -6.76 -11.60
C PRO A 41 10.43 -5.97 -11.22
N PRO A 42 10.59 -4.76 -10.69
CA PRO A 42 9.45 -3.93 -10.31
C PRO A 42 8.57 -3.67 -11.52
N ALA A 43 7.25 -3.66 -11.30
CA ALA A 43 6.28 -3.38 -12.35
C ALA A 43 6.55 -2.01 -12.99
N THR A 44 6.50 -1.96 -14.31
CA THR A 44 6.63 -0.74 -15.10
C THR A 44 5.43 0.17 -14.90
N VAL A 45 5.59 1.48 -15.15
CA VAL A 45 4.49 2.45 -15.02
C VAL A 45 3.29 2.06 -15.90
N ASP A 46 3.52 1.53 -17.11
CA ASP A 46 2.44 1.11 -18.00
C ASP A 46 1.67 -0.10 -17.43
N GLU A 47 2.36 -1.05 -16.79
CA GLU A 47 1.71 -2.16 -16.07
C GLU A 47 0.94 -1.67 -14.84
N LEU A 48 1.39 -0.61 -14.17
CA LEU A 48 0.65 0.00 -13.06
C LEU A 48 -0.60 0.75 -13.56
N ILE A 49 -0.51 1.45 -14.69
CA ILE A 49 -1.64 2.13 -15.32
C ILE A 49 -2.71 1.12 -15.73
N ALA A 50 -2.30 -0.01 -16.30
CA ALA A 50 -3.20 -1.07 -16.75
C ALA A 50 -3.99 -1.75 -15.62
N GLN A 51 -3.59 -1.58 -14.35
CA GLN A 51 -4.32 -2.12 -13.20
C GLN A 51 -5.59 -1.32 -12.86
N ALA A 52 -5.70 -0.08 -13.34
CA ALA A 52 -6.89 0.74 -13.13
C ALA A 52 -7.86 0.66 -14.33
N PRO A 53 -9.15 0.98 -14.14
CA PRO A 53 -10.08 1.11 -15.27
C PRO A 53 -9.56 2.13 -16.29
N ALA A 54 -9.71 1.84 -17.58
CA ALA A 54 -9.16 2.65 -18.67
C ALA A 54 -9.56 4.14 -18.60
N ALA A 55 -10.73 4.45 -18.04
CA ALA A 55 -11.20 5.83 -17.82
C ALA A 55 -10.29 6.67 -16.91
N TYR A 56 -9.49 6.03 -16.04
CA TYR A 56 -8.58 6.67 -15.09
C TYR A 56 -7.10 6.48 -15.44
N ALA A 57 -6.79 5.95 -16.63
CA ALA A 57 -5.41 5.62 -17.01
C ALA A 57 -4.50 6.86 -16.99
N GLU A 58 -4.98 7.99 -17.53
CA GLU A 58 -4.22 9.25 -17.52
C GLU A 58 -4.11 9.84 -16.11
N ASP A 59 -5.13 9.72 -15.26
CA ASP A 59 -5.05 10.16 -13.87
C ASP A 59 -4.01 9.35 -13.10
N VAL A 60 -4.02 8.02 -13.25
CA VAL A 60 -3.02 7.14 -12.64
C VAL A 60 -1.61 7.48 -13.13
N LYS A 61 -1.45 7.71 -14.44
CA LYS A 61 -0.16 8.14 -14.99
C LYS A 61 0.30 9.44 -14.34
N MET A 62 -0.55 10.47 -14.31
CA MET A 62 -0.23 11.76 -13.71
C MET A 62 0.15 11.62 -12.25
N LEU A 63 -0.61 10.82 -11.50
CA LEU A 63 -0.35 10.53 -10.10
C LEU A 63 1.02 9.88 -9.86
N LEU A 64 1.40 8.93 -10.72
CA LEU A 64 2.62 8.13 -10.55
C LEU A 64 3.90 8.83 -11.04
N ILE A 65 3.84 9.73 -12.02
CA ILE A 65 5.06 10.25 -12.67
C ILE A 65 5.17 11.78 -12.72
N SER A 66 4.08 12.52 -12.49
CA SER A 66 4.13 13.98 -12.64
C SER A 66 4.95 14.63 -11.54
N ARG A 67 5.87 15.53 -11.91
CA ARG A 67 6.60 16.37 -10.94
C ARG A 67 5.82 17.61 -10.51
N HIS A 68 4.63 17.84 -11.08
CA HIS A 68 3.81 19.01 -10.77
C HIS A 68 2.77 18.65 -9.69
N PRO A 69 2.88 19.20 -8.46
CA PRO A 69 1.97 18.86 -7.37
C PRO A 69 0.50 19.10 -7.71
N GLN A 70 0.20 20.19 -8.43
CA GLN A 70 -1.18 20.50 -8.84
C GLN A 70 -1.76 19.44 -9.80
N ALA A 71 -0.95 18.92 -10.73
CA ALA A 71 -1.41 17.88 -11.65
C ALA A 71 -1.69 16.58 -10.90
N ARG A 72 -0.84 16.21 -9.93
CA ARG A 72 -1.07 15.05 -9.07
C ARG A 72 -2.30 15.23 -8.18
N ARG A 73 -2.53 16.43 -7.64
CA ARG A 73 -3.73 16.74 -6.85
C ARG A 73 -5.00 16.56 -7.69
N LEU A 74 -5.07 17.12 -8.91
CA LEU A 74 -6.21 16.95 -9.81
C LEU A 74 -6.47 15.47 -10.17
N ALA A 75 -5.41 14.72 -10.50
CA ALA A 75 -5.52 13.29 -10.75
C ALA A 75 -6.02 12.51 -9.52
N SER A 76 -5.57 12.91 -8.34
CA SER A 76 -6.02 12.33 -7.06
C SER A 76 -7.49 12.62 -6.79
N GLU A 77 -7.97 13.83 -7.09
CA GLU A 77 -9.39 14.21 -6.99
C GLU A 77 -10.24 13.35 -7.94
N ALA A 78 -9.79 13.12 -9.17
CA ALA A 78 -10.48 12.26 -10.13
C ALA A 78 -10.58 10.80 -9.65
N ILE A 79 -9.47 10.25 -9.13
CA ILE A 79 -9.42 8.88 -8.58
C ILE A 79 -10.29 8.75 -7.33
N ALA A 80 -10.19 9.70 -6.39
CA ALA A 80 -10.95 9.67 -5.14
C ALA A 80 -12.45 9.92 -5.36
N GLY A 81 -12.79 10.77 -6.34
CA GLY A 81 -14.15 11.10 -6.76
C GLY A 81 -14.79 10.09 -7.71
N ALA A 82 -14.09 9.00 -8.07
CA ALA A 82 -14.62 7.98 -8.95
C ALA A 82 -15.95 7.41 -8.43
N PRO A 83 -16.94 7.11 -9.30
CA PRO A 83 -18.17 6.44 -8.88
C PRO A 83 -17.85 5.14 -8.13
N SER A 84 -18.62 4.80 -7.10
CA SER A 84 -18.30 3.67 -6.21
C SER A 84 -18.09 2.33 -6.93
N ARG A 85 -18.71 2.15 -8.11
CA ARG A 85 -18.50 0.98 -8.97
C ARG A 85 -17.07 0.89 -9.52
N ASP A 86 -16.50 2.02 -9.91
CA ASP A 86 -15.17 2.08 -10.50
C ASP A 86 -14.09 2.27 -9.44
N LEU A 87 -14.38 3.00 -8.36
CA LEU A 87 -13.49 3.10 -7.21
C LEU A 87 -13.11 1.73 -6.63
N LYS A 88 -14.03 0.74 -6.65
CA LYS A 88 -13.76 -0.65 -6.21
C LYS A 88 -12.81 -1.41 -7.15
N LYS A 89 -12.68 -0.98 -8.40
CA LYS A 89 -11.77 -1.58 -9.39
C LYS A 89 -10.39 -0.90 -9.38
N ILE A 90 -10.28 0.29 -8.80
CA ILE A 90 -8.98 0.96 -8.62
C ILE A 90 -8.24 0.27 -7.47
N PRO A 91 -7.02 -0.24 -7.70
CA PRO A 91 -6.18 -0.83 -6.65
C PRO A 91 -6.10 0.05 -5.41
N GLU A 92 -6.07 -0.59 -4.23
CA GLU A 92 -6.02 0.13 -2.96
C GLU A 92 -4.82 1.05 -2.85
N TYR A 93 -3.63 0.62 -3.28
CA TYR A 93 -2.44 1.46 -3.21
C TYR A 93 -2.59 2.76 -4.02
N LEU A 94 -3.27 2.75 -5.18
CA LEU A 94 -3.54 3.96 -5.95
C LEU A 94 -4.55 4.88 -5.26
N ARG A 95 -5.54 4.30 -4.57
CA ARG A 95 -6.50 5.07 -3.76
C ARG A 95 -5.82 5.70 -2.54
N ASP A 96 -4.92 4.97 -1.88
CA ASP A 96 -4.12 5.51 -0.78
C ASP A 96 -3.13 6.57 -1.28
N PHE A 97 -2.60 6.41 -2.49
CA PHE A 97 -1.72 7.41 -3.10
C PHE A 97 -2.48 8.70 -3.42
N ALA A 98 -3.70 8.58 -3.95
CA ALA A 98 -4.59 9.72 -4.13
C ALA A 98 -4.90 10.40 -2.78
N ARG A 99 -5.15 9.64 -1.71
CA ARG A 99 -5.36 10.21 -0.36
C ARG A 99 -4.13 10.93 0.16
N LEU A 100 -2.92 10.44 -0.12
CA LEU A 100 -1.68 11.08 0.32
C LEU A 100 -1.52 12.49 -0.26
N GLU A 101 -1.84 12.66 -1.55
CA GLU A 101 -1.80 13.96 -2.24
C GLU A 101 -2.89 14.93 -1.75
N LEU A 102 -4.06 14.40 -1.40
CA LEU A 102 -5.22 15.18 -0.96
C LEU A 102 -5.21 15.53 0.53
N ALA A 103 -4.45 14.78 1.34
CA ALA A 103 -4.33 15.06 2.75
C ALA A 103 -3.71 16.45 2.94
N ASP A 104 -4.39 17.29 3.71
CA ASP A 104 -3.86 18.58 4.15
C ASP A 104 -3.22 18.47 5.56
N ASP A 105 -3.60 17.44 6.33
CA ASP A 105 -3.06 17.13 7.66
C ASP A 105 -1.80 16.26 7.57
N CYS A 106 -0.77 16.61 8.36
CA CYS A 106 0.51 15.92 8.32
C CYS A 106 0.47 14.53 8.98
N ASP A 107 -0.36 14.30 9.98
CA ASP A 107 -0.50 12.99 10.63
C ASP A 107 -1.20 12.01 9.69
N ASP A 108 -2.18 12.47 8.91
CA ASP A 108 -2.82 11.67 7.85
C ASP A 108 -1.81 11.23 6.79
N LYS A 109 -0.93 12.14 6.33
CA LYS A 109 0.13 11.79 5.38
C LYS A 109 1.06 10.72 5.94
N LYS A 110 1.53 10.90 7.18
CA LYS A 110 2.40 9.92 7.86
C LYS A 110 1.71 8.58 8.02
N ALA A 111 0.42 8.57 8.38
CA ALA A 111 -0.35 7.35 8.50
C ALA A 111 -0.46 6.60 7.16
N ILE A 112 -0.62 7.31 6.05
CA ILE A 112 -0.64 6.71 4.72
C ILE A 112 0.74 6.18 4.30
N LEU A 113 1.83 6.92 4.56
CA LEU A 113 3.19 6.44 4.31
C LEU A 113 3.50 5.15 5.08
N LYS A 114 3.07 5.07 6.35
CA LYS A 114 3.16 3.84 7.15
C LYS A 114 2.35 2.68 6.58
N LYS A 115 1.21 2.94 5.93
CA LYS A 115 0.45 1.87 5.24
C LYS A 115 1.23 1.30 4.08
N PHE A 116 1.85 2.14 3.26
CA PHE A 116 2.72 1.67 2.16
C PHE A 116 3.89 0.85 2.70
N GLU A 117 4.54 1.33 3.76
CA GLU A 117 5.64 0.61 4.40
C GLU A 117 5.20 -0.76 4.93
N ALA A 118 4.10 -0.81 5.69
CA ALA A 118 3.60 -2.05 6.29
C ALA A 118 3.13 -3.07 5.26
N ALA A 119 2.64 -2.62 4.10
CA ALA A 119 2.22 -3.47 3.00
C ALA A 119 3.38 -3.86 2.06
N GLU A 120 4.60 -3.36 2.30
CA GLU A 120 5.75 -3.50 1.40
C GLU A 120 5.38 -3.16 -0.05
N GLU A 121 4.62 -2.07 -0.23
CA GLU A 121 3.97 -1.74 -1.50
C GLU A 121 4.94 -1.09 -2.49
N VAL A 122 5.81 -1.92 -3.09
CA VAL A 122 6.83 -1.50 -4.06
C VAL A 122 6.23 -0.79 -5.28
N ARG A 123 4.96 -1.06 -5.64
CA ARG A 123 4.30 -0.36 -6.77
C ARG A 123 4.10 1.14 -6.51
N ALA A 124 4.14 1.58 -5.25
CA ALA A 124 4.09 3.00 -4.90
C ALA A 124 5.40 3.75 -5.20
N LEU A 125 6.52 3.05 -5.46
CA LEU A 125 7.85 3.64 -5.58
C LEU A 125 7.92 4.80 -6.59
N SER A 126 7.38 4.62 -7.79
CA SER A 126 7.39 5.67 -8.84
C SER A 126 6.67 6.93 -8.37
N GLY A 127 5.49 6.78 -7.76
CA GLY A 127 4.75 7.89 -7.20
C GLY A 127 5.49 8.57 -6.06
N LEU A 128 6.05 7.80 -5.10
CA LEU A 128 6.78 8.35 -3.97
C LEU A 128 7.98 9.19 -4.43
N LYS A 129 8.69 8.75 -5.48
CA LYS A 129 9.75 9.54 -6.13
C LYS A 129 9.22 10.83 -6.74
N ALA A 130 8.05 10.80 -7.37
CA ALA A 130 7.41 11.99 -7.93
C ALA A 130 7.02 13.00 -6.84
N ILE A 131 6.57 12.54 -5.67
CA ILE A 131 6.29 13.38 -4.49
C ILE A 131 7.58 13.98 -3.95
N ALA A 132 8.59 13.14 -3.69
CA ALA A 132 9.88 13.57 -3.12
C ALA A 132 10.62 14.58 -4.00
N GLY A 133 10.42 14.52 -5.33
CA GLY A 133 10.97 15.49 -6.29
C GLY A 133 10.25 16.85 -6.31
N GLY A 134 9.16 17.02 -5.56
CA GLY A 134 8.44 18.30 -5.42
C GLY A 134 9.11 19.27 -4.43
N GLN A 135 8.97 20.59 -4.65
CA GLN A 135 9.74 21.59 -3.90
C GLN A 135 9.17 21.99 -2.51
N SER A 136 7.91 21.67 -2.19
CA SER A 136 7.32 22.04 -0.89
C SER A 136 7.05 20.81 -0.02
N ASP A 137 7.61 20.81 1.18
CA ASP A 137 7.34 19.80 2.21
C ASP A 137 7.00 20.49 3.55
N PRO A 138 5.78 21.03 3.68
CA PRO A 138 5.36 21.69 4.92
C PRO A 138 5.18 20.72 6.10
N CYS A 139 5.22 19.40 5.85
CA CYS A 139 5.02 18.36 6.85
C CYS A 139 6.32 17.66 7.28
N GLU A 140 7.48 18.14 6.80
CA GLU A 140 8.81 17.55 7.05
C GLU A 140 8.87 16.03 6.75
N LEU A 141 8.14 15.58 5.73
CA LEU A 141 8.07 14.18 5.30
C LEU A 141 9.30 13.73 4.50
N ARG A 142 10.23 14.62 4.18
CA ARG A 142 11.37 14.34 3.31
C ARG A 142 12.18 13.14 3.78
N ASP A 143 12.54 13.11 5.06
CA ASP A 143 13.34 12.01 5.61
C ASP A 143 12.56 10.69 5.60
N GLU A 144 11.25 10.74 5.89
CA GLU A 144 10.39 9.56 5.86
C GLU A 144 10.21 9.02 4.44
N LEU A 145 9.97 9.90 3.47
CA LEU A 145 9.88 9.57 2.05
C LEU A 145 11.21 9.00 1.53
N THR A 146 12.34 9.65 1.83
CA THR A 146 13.67 9.17 1.43
C THR A 146 13.97 7.79 2.01
N ARG A 147 13.68 7.58 3.30
CA ARG A 147 13.85 6.28 3.96
C ARG A 147 12.98 5.21 3.32
N LEU A 148 11.70 5.51 3.06
CA LEU A 148 10.76 4.56 2.47
C LEU A 148 11.14 4.21 1.02
N ILE A 149 11.51 5.21 0.22
CA ILE A 149 12.01 5.02 -1.15
C ILE A 149 13.25 4.12 -1.13
N ALA A 150 14.24 4.41 -0.28
CA ALA A 150 15.46 3.60 -0.18
C ALA A 150 15.15 2.16 0.23
N ARG A 151 14.19 1.95 1.15
CA ARG A 151 13.73 0.61 1.53
C ARG A 151 13.18 -0.14 0.32
N PHE A 152 12.26 0.46 -0.44
CA PHE A 152 11.68 -0.17 -1.63
C PHE A 152 12.70 -0.41 -2.74
N GLU A 153 13.69 0.48 -2.91
CA GLU A 153 14.78 0.27 -3.86
C GLU A 153 15.72 -0.86 -3.45
N SER A 154 15.93 -1.08 -2.15
CA SER A 154 16.78 -2.18 -1.66
C SER A 154 16.11 -3.56 -1.72
N GLY A 155 14.77 -3.60 -1.82
CA GLY A 155 13.98 -4.83 -1.87
C GLY A 155 13.39 -5.17 -3.25
N ALA A 156 13.55 -4.29 -4.24
CA ALA A 156 13.11 -4.48 -5.63
C ALA A 156 14.25 -5.01 -6.51
#